data_AF-A0A956IJE5-F1
#
_entry.id   AF-A0A956IJE5-F1
#
_cell.length_a   1.000
_cell.length_b   1.000
_cell.length_c   1.000
_cell.angle_alpha   90.00
_cell.angle_beta   90.00
_cell.angle_gamma   90.00
#
_symmetry.space_group_name_H-M   'P 1'
#
loop_
_entity.id
_entity.type
_entity.pdbx_description
1 polymer ?
#
loop_
_entity_poly.entity_id
_entity_poly.type
_entity_poly.pdbx_seq_one_letter_code
_entity_poly.pdbx_strand_id
1 'polypeptide(L)'
;MDTKAAPPPPWGHFVYHPRQAAKTRDSMRLPDGARLHVGDGGERWLQRGDDWAQSTPHRPDEDLVAARAWDGPEGRFLFLGSRGGVYFAAEPLGPLTAGVPAPRRLRSVVAEPQGMLATDALGEVHRFDGTRWRLVSDRPRIYDFAPDRGGLVGLGLPEALWRSDDAGASWHRLPAERVGTMQLTPSADGLIALGGRSHHRLTADGRLEAVAGDDDLEVDRVRVPHGPSGAALHHGHAALHGEHYRGLVREPSLPTVIVEGRLGEPMNSRKIALPEDCLAPLVAHAGDHLWIACTPASYRYLAPISPKELPESSPQRIALYYGG
;
A
#
# COMPACT_ATOMS: atom_id res chain seq x y z
N MET A 1 44.71 -11.53 5.26
CA MET A 1 43.32 -11.47 5.76
C MET A 1 42.45 -11.20 4.55
N ASP A 2 41.86 -12.23 3.97
CA ASP A 2 40.97 -12.11 2.82
C ASP A 2 39.62 -11.55 3.27
N THR A 3 39.37 -10.28 2.99
CA THR A 3 38.04 -9.68 3.11
C THR A 3 37.20 -10.14 1.93
N LYS A 4 36.58 -11.30 2.09
CA LYS A 4 35.56 -11.80 1.17
C LYS A 4 34.40 -10.78 1.18
N ALA A 5 34.31 -9.99 0.11
CA ALA A 5 33.22 -9.03 -0.05
C ALA A 5 31.88 -9.75 0.10
N ALA A 6 31.00 -9.18 0.93
CA ALA A 6 29.65 -9.71 1.07
C ALA A 6 28.97 -9.72 -0.31
N PRO A 7 28.21 -10.78 -0.66
CA PRO A 7 27.44 -10.78 -1.88
C PRO A 7 26.47 -9.59 -1.88
N PRO A 8 26.27 -8.92 -3.03
CA PRO A 8 25.29 -7.84 -3.10
C PRO A 8 23.92 -8.36 -2.68
N PRO A 9 23.08 -7.54 -2.02
CA PRO A 9 21.75 -7.96 -1.59
C PRO A 9 20.97 -8.48 -2.81
N PRO A 10 20.12 -9.51 -2.64
CA PRO A 10 19.32 -10.01 -3.74
C PRO A 10 18.37 -8.90 -4.20
N TRP A 11 18.63 -8.32 -5.37
CA TRP A 11 17.85 -7.27 -6.04
C TRP A 11 16.46 -7.73 -6.51
N GLY A 12 15.97 -8.85 -5.98
CA GLY A 12 14.67 -9.41 -6.30
C GLY A 12 13.57 -8.61 -5.61
N HIS A 13 12.86 -7.82 -6.41
CA HIS A 13 11.56 -7.20 -6.11
C HIS A 13 11.59 -5.83 -5.38
N PHE A 14 12.38 -4.88 -5.90
CA PHE A 14 12.06 -3.46 -5.67
C PHE A 14 10.78 -3.07 -6.43
N VAL A 15 9.62 -3.21 -5.77
CA VAL A 15 8.37 -2.58 -6.22
C VAL A 15 8.24 -1.26 -5.46
N TYR A 16 8.87 -0.20 -5.98
CA TYR A 16 8.87 1.08 -5.30
C TYR A 16 7.46 1.72 -5.33
N HIS A 17 6.67 1.57 -6.43
CA HIS A 17 5.24 1.92 -6.47
C HIS A 17 4.37 1.04 -7.39
N PRO A 18 3.05 0.92 -7.13
CA PRO A 18 2.09 0.43 -8.12
C PRO A 18 1.99 1.41 -9.30
N ARG A 19 1.82 0.88 -10.52
CA ARG A 19 1.66 1.67 -11.76
C ARG A 19 0.26 2.27 -11.94
N GLN A 20 -0.63 2.02 -10.99
CA GLN A 20 -2.04 2.40 -11.02
C GLN A 20 -2.40 3.00 -9.66
N ALA A 21 -3.54 3.70 -9.61
CA ALA A 21 -4.09 4.22 -8.37
C ALA A 21 -4.11 3.11 -7.31
N ALA A 22 -3.45 3.37 -6.18
CA ALA A 22 -3.26 2.36 -5.16
C ALA A 22 -4.52 2.22 -4.33
N LYS A 23 -4.88 0.97 -4.03
CA LYS A 23 -5.94 0.66 -3.07
C LYS A 23 -5.47 1.12 -1.69
N THR A 24 -6.23 2.01 -1.06
CA THR A 24 -5.94 2.40 0.33
C THR A 24 -6.66 1.47 1.29
N ARG A 25 -6.01 1.20 2.43
CA ARG A 25 -6.64 0.48 3.55
C ARG A 25 -7.18 1.42 4.62
N ASP A 26 -6.49 2.54 4.79
CA ASP A 26 -6.85 3.54 5.79
C ASP A 26 -6.25 4.90 5.39
N SER A 27 -6.85 5.96 5.93
CA SER A 27 -6.48 7.34 5.68
C SER A 27 -6.66 8.19 6.93
N MET A 28 -5.67 9.02 7.25
CA MET A 28 -5.78 10.01 8.32
C MET A 28 -5.56 11.43 7.78
N ARG A 29 -6.33 12.40 8.29
CA ARG A 29 -6.11 13.83 8.00
C ARG A 29 -5.07 14.39 8.97
N LEU A 30 -4.10 15.12 8.43
CA LEU A 30 -3.05 15.80 9.18
C LEU A 30 -3.46 17.22 9.58
N PRO A 31 -2.80 17.85 10.57
CA PRO A 31 -3.12 19.22 11.01
C PRO A 31 -3.00 20.29 9.92
N ASP A 32 -2.14 20.08 8.92
CA ASP A 32 -1.96 20.96 7.77
C ASP A 32 -3.03 20.75 6.67
N GLY A 33 -4.01 19.87 6.90
CA GLY A 33 -5.06 19.52 5.95
C GLY A 33 -4.68 18.43 4.94
N ALA A 34 -3.41 18.00 4.91
CA ALA A 34 -2.99 16.87 4.08
C ALA A 34 -3.65 15.57 4.53
N ARG A 35 -3.69 14.57 3.65
CA ARG A 35 -4.20 13.23 3.93
C ARG A 35 -3.08 12.22 3.78
N LEU A 36 -2.81 11.47 4.86
CA LEU A 36 -1.85 10.37 4.87
C LEU A 36 -2.62 9.06 4.68
N HIS A 37 -2.23 8.30 3.68
CA HIS A 37 -2.83 7.04 3.29
C HIS A 37 -1.86 5.89 3.49
N VAL A 38 -2.39 4.71 3.77
CA VAL A 38 -1.64 3.45 3.84
C VAL A 38 -2.30 2.39 2.95
N GLY A 39 -1.53 1.39 2.51
CA GLY A 39 -2.06 0.38 1.59
C GLY A 39 -1.35 -0.97 1.56
N ASP A 40 -1.71 -1.72 0.52
CA ASP A 40 -1.30 -3.09 0.26
C ASP A 40 0.18 -3.17 -0.13
N GLY A 41 0.98 -3.69 0.80
CA GLY A 41 2.45 -3.77 0.74
C GLY A 41 3.17 -2.82 1.70
N GLY A 42 2.45 -2.02 2.47
CA GLY A 42 3.04 -1.16 3.50
C GLY A 42 3.55 0.20 2.99
N GLU A 43 3.05 0.62 1.83
CA GLU A 43 3.20 1.99 1.35
C GLU A 43 2.58 3.01 2.32
N ARG A 44 3.13 4.22 2.25
CA ARG A 44 2.52 5.43 2.80
C ARG A 44 2.51 6.50 1.73
N TRP A 45 1.37 7.18 1.58
CA TRP A 45 1.19 8.27 0.62
C TRP A 45 0.64 9.52 1.29
N LEU A 46 1.20 10.69 0.98
CA LEU A 46 0.79 11.97 1.51
C LEU A 46 0.18 12.83 0.39
N GLN A 47 -1.14 12.96 0.41
CA GLN A 47 -1.90 13.75 -0.54
C GLN A 47 -2.18 15.15 0.03
N ARG A 48 -1.95 16.20 -0.77
CA ARG A 48 -2.32 17.58 -0.44
C ARG A 48 -3.26 18.10 -1.52
N GLY A 49 -4.50 18.43 -1.13
CA GLY A 49 -5.54 18.81 -2.11
C GLY A 49 -5.76 17.71 -3.17
N ASP A 50 -5.89 18.13 -4.42
CA ASP A 50 -6.10 17.25 -5.57
C ASP A 50 -4.79 16.81 -6.27
N ASP A 51 -3.63 17.14 -5.69
CA ASP A 51 -2.32 16.78 -6.23
C ASP A 51 -2.02 15.28 -6.10
N TRP A 52 -1.05 14.82 -6.89
CA TRP A 52 -0.49 13.48 -6.78
C TRP A 52 0.13 13.25 -5.39
N ALA A 53 -0.18 12.12 -4.76
CA ALA A 53 0.24 11.87 -3.38
C ALA A 53 1.73 11.51 -3.28
N GLN A 54 2.52 12.25 -2.50
CA GLN A 54 3.94 11.92 -2.29
C GLN A 54 4.08 10.58 -1.59
N SER A 55 5.10 9.80 -1.90
CA SER A 55 5.31 8.46 -1.35
C SER A 55 6.66 8.33 -0.65
N THR A 56 6.77 7.38 0.27
CA THR A 56 8.02 7.08 0.98
C THR A 56 8.70 5.81 0.46
N PRO A 57 10.05 5.76 0.44
CA PRO A 57 10.79 4.51 0.26
C PRO A 57 10.75 3.59 1.50
N HIS A 58 10.41 4.14 2.67
CA HIS A 58 10.53 3.44 3.94
C HIS A 58 9.26 2.63 4.20
N ARG A 59 9.35 1.31 3.96
CA ARG A 59 8.22 0.39 4.06
C ARG A 59 8.54 -0.78 4.99
N PRO A 60 7.57 -1.26 5.77
CA PRO A 60 7.71 -2.54 6.44
C PRO A 60 7.49 -3.69 5.45
N ASP A 61 7.90 -4.90 5.82
CA ASP A 61 7.66 -6.12 5.04
C ASP A 61 6.25 -6.70 5.29
N GLU A 62 5.22 -5.84 5.25
CA GLU A 62 3.80 -6.21 5.37
C GLU A 62 2.87 -5.07 4.97
N ASP A 63 1.61 -5.38 4.66
CA ASP A 63 0.58 -4.37 4.45
C ASP A 63 0.41 -3.49 5.69
N LEU A 64 0.23 -2.19 5.49
CA LEU A 64 -0.18 -1.29 6.55
C LEU A 64 -1.71 -1.17 6.52
N VAL A 65 -2.35 -1.49 7.65
CA VAL A 65 -3.81 -1.48 7.81
C VAL A 65 -4.33 -0.23 8.50
N ALA A 66 -3.46 0.52 9.20
CA ALA A 66 -3.85 1.80 9.79
C ALA A 66 -2.69 2.78 9.96
N ALA A 67 -3.04 4.07 9.99
CA ALA A 67 -2.16 5.18 10.37
C ALA A 67 -2.82 6.09 11.43
N ARG A 68 -2.15 6.36 12.54
CA ARG A 68 -2.69 7.18 13.64
C ARG A 68 -1.69 8.24 14.07
N ALA A 69 -2.21 9.37 14.55
CA ALA A 69 -1.40 10.32 15.29
C ALA A 69 -0.91 9.66 16.59
N TRP A 70 0.32 9.92 16.95
CA TRP A 70 0.98 9.37 18.13
C TRP A 70 1.70 10.51 18.84
N ASP A 71 1.75 10.45 20.17
CA ASP A 71 2.47 11.44 21.00
C ASP A 71 3.40 10.74 21.99
N GLY A 72 3.91 9.57 21.60
CA GLY A 72 4.89 8.83 22.39
C GLY A 72 6.33 9.23 22.04
N PRO A 73 7.30 8.80 22.86
CA PRO A 73 8.70 9.18 22.69
C PRO A 73 9.34 8.68 21.39
N GLU A 74 8.75 7.68 20.73
CA GLU A 74 9.29 7.05 19.52
C GLU A 74 8.96 7.82 18.22
N GLY A 75 7.98 8.75 18.26
CA GLY A 75 7.58 9.50 17.07
C GLY A 75 6.20 10.15 17.18
N ARG A 76 5.78 10.79 16.08
CA ARG A 76 4.48 11.49 15.99
C ARG A 76 3.41 10.71 15.24
N PHE A 77 3.81 9.59 14.64
CA PHE A 77 2.96 8.74 13.84
C PHE A 77 3.15 7.30 14.28
N LEU A 78 2.04 6.57 14.32
CA LEU A 78 1.99 5.14 14.52
C LEU A 78 1.34 4.50 13.31
N PHE A 79 1.96 3.43 12.81
CA PHE A 79 1.45 2.61 11.73
C PHE A 79 1.26 1.18 12.22
N LEU A 80 0.14 0.59 11.83
CA LEU A 80 -0.22 -0.78 12.21
C LEU A 80 -0.16 -1.67 10.98
N GLY A 81 0.65 -2.72 11.06
CA GLY A 81 0.78 -3.72 10.02
C GLY A 81 -0.30 -4.81 10.12
N SER A 82 -0.60 -5.44 9.00
CA SER A 82 -1.58 -6.53 8.88
C SER A 82 -1.23 -7.76 9.71
N ARG A 83 0.05 -7.97 10.04
CA ARG A 83 0.50 -9.03 10.96
C ARG A 83 0.53 -8.57 12.41
N GLY A 84 0.16 -7.32 12.67
CA GLY A 84 0.12 -6.63 13.96
C GLY A 84 1.47 -6.09 14.45
N GLY A 85 2.43 -5.93 13.54
CA GLY A 85 3.60 -5.10 13.80
C GLY A 85 3.17 -3.65 13.99
N VAL A 86 3.65 -3.01 15.06
CA VAL A 86 3.47 -1.57 15.28
C VAL A 86 4.76 -0.88 14.86
N TYR A 87 4.66 0.20 14.09
CA TYR A 87 5.80 0.98 13.61
C TYR A 87 5.60 2.45 13.96
N PHE A 88 6.70 3.15 14.19
CA PHE A 88 6.66 4.57 14.54
C PHE A 88 7.42 5.40 13.51
N ALA A 89 7.03 6.66 13.34
CA ALA A 89 7.80 7.65 12.58
C ALA A 89 7.65 9.04 13.18
N ALA A 90 8.69 9.86 13.06
CA ALA A 90 8.63 11.29 13.43
C ALA A 90 7.84 12.11 12.39
N GLU A 91 7.84 11.69 11.13
CA GLU A 91 7.21 12.35 9.99
C GLU A 91 6.31 11.38 9.22
N PRO A 92 5.24 11.85 8.53
CA PRO A 92 4.29 10.99 7.83
C PRO A 92 4.95 10.01 6.84
N LEU A 93 5.96 10.50 6.12
CA LEU A 93 6.72 9.76 5.11
C LEU A 93 8.17 9.46 5.55
N GLY A 94 8.54 9.78 6.79
CA GLY A 94 9.89 9.57 7.30
C GLY A 94 10.20 8.08 7.57
N PRO A 95 11.46 7.74 7.90
CA PRO A 95 11.85 6.38 8.25
C PRO A 95 10.98 5.77 9.34
N LEU A 96 10.70 4.47 9.22
CA LEU A 96 10.06 3.70 10.28
C LEU A 96 11.13 3.26 11.28
N THR A 97 10.85 3.46 12.56
CA THR A 97 11.63 2.85 13.64
C THR A 97 10.99 1.53 14.07
N ALA A 98 11.84 0.59 14.50
CA ALA A 98 11.39 -0.70 15.00
C ALA A 98 10.44 -0.49 16.18
N GLY A 99 9.18 -0.91 16.04
CA GLY A 99 8.19 -0.80 17.09
C GLY A 99 7.90 -2.14 17.75
N VAL A 100 6.61 -2.39 18.01
CA VAL A 100 6.17 -3.49 18.87
C VAL A 100 5.77 -4.69 18.01
N PRO A 101 6.41 -5.85 18.16
CA PRO A 101 6.02 -7.04 17.40
C PRO A 101 4.65 -7.54 17.86
N ALA A 102 3.95 -8.23 16.96
CA ALA A 102 2.76 -8.96 17.33
C ALA A 102 3.06 -10.01 18.42
N PRO A 103 2.16 -10.24 19.38
CA PRO A 103 2.39 -11.19 20.47
C PRO A 103 2.44 -12.64 19.97
N ARG A 104 1.85 -12.89 18.80
CA ARG A 104 1.78 -14.17 18.09
C ARG A 104 1.30 -13.93 16.67
N ARG A 105 1.07 -14.99 15.90
CA ARG A 105 0.40 -14.89 14.60
C ARG A 105 -1.03 -14.38 14.77
N LEU A 106 -1.27 -13.15 14.36
CA LEU A 106 -2.59 -12.52 14.37
C LEU A 106 -3.36 -12.86 13.09
N ARG A 107 -4.68 -12.90 13.20
CA ARG A 107 -5.64 -13.19 12.13
C ARG A 107 -6.28 -11.91 11.60
N SER A 108 -6.68 -11.01 12.50
CA SER A 108 -7.31 -9.75 12.15
C SER A 108 -6.81 -8.66 13.10
N VAL A 109 -6.67 -7.46 12.56
CA VAL A 109 -6.07 -6.30 13.22
C VAL A 109 -6.86 -5.07 12.80
N VAL A 110 -7.25 -4.24 13.76
CA VAL A 110 -8.02 -3.02 13.54
C VAL A 110 -7.48 -1.89 14.40
N ALA A 111 -7.53 -0.67 13.89
CA ALA A 111 -7.23 0.53 14.65
C ALA A 111 -8.44 1.46 14.64
N GLU A 112 -8.83 1.94 15.80
CA GLU A 112 -9.84 2.98 16.00
C GLU A 112 -9.20 4.18 16.70
N PRO A 113 -9.85 5.36 16.69
CA PRO A 113 -9.36 6.52 17.43
C PRO A 113 -9.09 6.22 18.91
N GLN A 114 -9.86 5.32 19.53
CA GLN A 114 -9.78 4.98 20.95
C GLN A 114 -8.80 3.83 21.26
N GLY A 115 -8.22 3.18 20.25
CA GLY A 115 -7.22 2.13 20.45
C GLY A 115 -7.07 1.15 19.30
N MET A 116 -6.13 0.22 19.43
CA MET A 116 -5.88 -0.83 18.44
C MET A 116 -6.15 -2.20 19.05
N LEU A 117 -6.77 -3.05 18.25
CA LEU A 117 -7.07 -4.42 18.61
C LEU A 117 -6.51 -5.38 17.58
N ALA A 118 -6.25 -6.58 18.06
CA ALA A 118 -5.94 -7.71 17.22
C ALA A 118 -6.59 -8.97 17.78
N THR A 119 -6.76 -9.96 16.93
CA THR A 119 -7.17 -11.30 17.32
C THR A 119 -6.22 -12.32 16.71
N ASP A 120 -6.01 -13.42 17.39
CA ASP A 120 -5.21 -14.54 16.91
C ASP A 120 -6.07 -15.72 16.41
N ALA A 121 -5.39 -16.80 16.04
CA ALA A 121 -6.01 -18.01 15.54
C ALA A 121 -6.95 -18.72 16.54
N LEU A 122 -6.82 -18.46 17.85
CA LEU A 122 -7.67 -19.02 18.91
C LEU A 122 -8.87 -18.10 19.23
N GLY A 123 -8.96 -16.96 18.54
CA GLY A 123 -9.97 -15.94 18.75
C GLY A 123 -9.74 -15.09 20.01
N GLU A 124 -8.52 -15.09 20.56
CA GLU A 124 -8.22 -14.29 21.75
C GLU A 124 -7.94 -12.85 21.33
N VAL A 125 -8.55 -11.90 22.05
CA VAL A 125 -8.48 -10.47 21.73
C VAL A 125 -7.28 -9.85 22.45
N HIS A 126 -6.47 -9.11 21.70
CA HIS A 126 -5.34 -8.35 22.19
C HIS A 126 -5.58 -6.87 21.97
N ARG A 127 -5.26 -6.05 22.97
CA ARG A 127 -5.30 -4.59 22.89
C ARG A 127 -3.90 -4.03 23.00
N PHE A 128 -3.56 -3.09 22.12
CA PHE A 128 -2.33 -2.32 22.26
C PHE A 128 -2.50 -1.22 23.29
N ASP A 129 -1.63 -1.19 24.31
CA ASP A 129 -1.68 -0.20 25.40
C ASP A 129 -0.81 1.05 25.14
N GLY A 130 -0.20 1.14 23.95
CA GLY A 130 0.79 2.17 23.60
C GLY A 130 2.24 1.67 23.67
N THR A 131 2.49 0.60 24.40
CA THR A 131 3.84 0.03 24.59
C THR A 131 3.92 -1.45 24.25
N ARG A 132 2.83 -2.19 24.42
CA ARG A 132 2.75 -3.62 24.14
C ARG A 132 1.32 -4.08 23.89
N TRP A 133 1.21 -5.23 23.25
CA TRP A 133 -0.04 -5.96 23.16
C TRP A 133 -0.36 -6.64 24.50
N ARG A 134 -1.60 -6.49 24.97
CA ARG A 134 -2.12 -7.17 26.15
C ARG A 134 -3.33 -7.99 25.80
N LEU A 135 -3.37 -9.22 26.31
CA LEU A 135 -4.57 -10.05 26.25
C LEU A 135 -5.72 -9.37 27.02
N VAL A 136 -6.90 -9.31 26.40
CA VAL A 136 -8.13 -8.90 27.07
C VAL A 136 -8.78 -10.15 27.66
N SER A 137 -8.68 -10.33 28.98
CA SER A 137 -9.22 -11.51 29.67
C SER A 137 -10.75 -11.50 29.75
N ASP A 138 -11.35 -12.69 29.88
CA ASP A 138 -12.79 -12.89 30.15
C ASP A 138 -13.74 -12.32 29.08
N ARG A 139 -13.31 -12.36 27.80
CA ARG A 139 -14.05 -11.85 26.64
C ARG A 139 -14.52 -12.97 25.71
N PRO A 140 -15.51 -12.70 24.84
CA PRO A 140 -15.86 -13.64 23.77
C PRO A 140 -14.63 -13.95 22.90
N ARG A 141 -14.60 -15.17 22.36
CA ARG A 141 -13.63 -15.50 21.32
C ARG A 141 -14.06 -14.82 20.02
N ILE A 142 -13.33 -13.81 19.59
CA ILE A 142 -13.58 -13.02 18.37
C ILE A 142 -12.51 -13.38 17.33
N TYR A 143 -12.87 -13.63 16.09
CA TYR A 143 -11.92 -13.99 15.04
C TYR A 143 -11.85 -13.00 13.87
N ASP A 144 -12.73 -11.99 13.86
CA ASP A 144 -12.63 -10.86 12.96
C ASP A 144 -13.25 -9.60 13.58
N PHE A 145 -12.79 -8.42 13.12
CA PHE A 145 -13.26 -7.12 13.57
C PHE A 145 -13.56 -6.21 12.39
N ALA A 146 -14.56 -5.35 12.57
CA ALA A 146 -14.72 -4.18 11.73
C ALA A 146 -15.17 -2.98 12.58
N PRO A 147 -14.68 -1.77 12.26
CA PRO A 147 -15.24 -0.56 12.83
C PRO A 147 -16.69 -0.33 12.38
N ASP A 148 -17.52 0.14 13.31
CA ASP A 148 -18.91 0.52 13.06
C ASP A 148 -19.35 1.65 13.98
N ARG A 149 -19.92 2.73 13.41
CA ARG A 149 -20.63 3.81 14.14
C ARG A 149 -19.96 4.26 15.46
N GLY A 150 -18.65 4.50 15.42
CA GLY A 150 -17.87 5.00 16.57
C GLY A 150 -17.46 3.93 17.59
N GLY A 151 -17.65 2.65 17.26
CA GLY A 151 -17.18 1.51 18.01
C GLY A 151 -16.71 0.38 17.08
N LEU A 152 -16.73 -0.84 17.61
CA LEU A 152 -16.26 -2.03 16.95
C LEU A 152 -17.34 -3.10 16.99
N VAL A 153 -17.41 -3.86 15.91
CA VAL A 153 -18.14 -5.11 15.86
C VAL A 153 -17.15 -6.24 15.68
N GLY A 154 -17.31 -7.28 16.49
CA GLY A 154 -16.52 -8.48 16.47
C GLY A 154 -17.37 -9.67 16.06
N LEU A 155 -16.82 -10.52 15.21
CA LEU A 155 -17.43 -11.78 14.83
C LEU A 155 -16.82 -12.91 15.67
N GLY A 156 -17.64 -13.53 16.52
CA GLY A 156 -17.19 -14.48 17.55
C GLY A 156 -17.71 -15.90 17.41
N LEU A 157 -17.21 -16.79 18.26
CA LEU A 157 -17.54 -18.22 18.29
C LEU A 157 -18.47 -18.61 19.47
N PRO A 158 -19.46 -19.50 19.24
CA PRO A 158 -20.00 -19.88 17.94
C PRO A 158 -20.65 -18.64 17.28
N GLU A 159 -20.67 -18.61 15.95
CA GLU A 159 -21.04 -17.46 15.12
C GLU A 159 -22.03 -16.51 15.80
N ALA A 160 -21.51 -15.38 16.28
CA ALA A 160 -22.27 -14.35 16.98
C ALA A 160 -21.60 -13.00 16.75
N LEU A 161 -22.42 -11.97 16.60
CA LEU A 161 -21.93 -10.60 16.56
C LEU A 161 -21.85 -10.03 17.97
N TRP A 162 -20.73 -9.37 18.23
CA TRP A 162 -20.44 -8.67 19.47
C TRP A 162 -20.14 -7.23 19.14
N ARG A 163 -20.48 -6.32 20.04
CA ARG A 163 -20.17 -4.91 19.92
C ARG A 163 -19.36 -4.43 21.10
N SER A 164 -18.43 -3.53 20.82
CA SER A 164 -17.63 -2.81 21.80
C SER A 164 -17.64 -1.33 21.46
N ASP A 165 -18.01 -0.49 22.43
CA ASP A 165 -18.00 0.97 22.30
C ASP A 165 -16.80 1.60 23.03
N ASP A 166 -15.88 0.77 23.55
CA ASP A 166 -14.76 1.16 24.41
C ASP A 166 -13.43 0.54 23.95
N ALA A 167 -13.24 0.44 22.63
CA ALA A 167 -12.02 -0.08 21.99
C ALA A 167 -11.66 -1.52 22.44
N GLY A 168 -12.66 -2.39 22.48
CA GLY A 168 -12.53 -3.80 22.85
C GLY A 168 -12.33 -4.04 24.33
N ALA A 169 -12.41 -3.00 25.17
CA ALA A 169 -12.28 -3.15 26.61
C ALA A 169 -13.45 -3.94 27.17
N SER A 170 -14.66 -3.77 26.66
CA SER A 170 -15.87 -4.54 26.95
C SER A 170 -16.66 -4.94 25.70
N TRP A 171 -17.43 -6.03 25.82
CA TRP A 171 -18.17 -6.62 24.71
C TRP A 171 -19.58 -7.03 25.15
N HIS A 172 -20.58 -6.69 24.36
CA HIS A 172 -21.94 -7.18 24.52
C HIS A 172 -22.42 -7.84 23.23
N ARG A 173 -23.26 -8.87 23.37
CA ARG A 173 -23.75 -9.64 22.22
C ARG A 173 -24.90 -8.89 21.56
N LEU A 174 -24.87 -8.81 20.23
CA LEU A 174 -25.97 -8.26 19.44
C LEU A 174 -27.07 -9.31 19.21
N PRO A 175 -28.34 -8.89 19.02
CA PRO A 175 -29.47 -9.80 18.82
C PRO A 175 -29.53 -10.43 17.41
N ALA A 176 -28.49 -10.25 16.58
CA ALA A 176 -28.41 -10.77 15.23
C ALA A 176 -28.52 -12.31 15.16
N GLU A 177 -29.18 -12.78 14.11
CA GLU A 177 -29.21 -14.18 13.71
C GLU A 177 -27.83 -14.64 13.20
N ARG A 178 -27.58 -15.95 13.22
CA ARG A 178 -26.36 -16.54 12.67
C ARG A 178 -26.51 -16.70 11.16
N VAL A 179 -25.54 -16.26 10.36
CA VAL A 179 -25.67 -16.19 8.90
C VAL A 179 -24.53 -16.90 8.15
N GLY A 180 -23.79 -17.81 8.79
CA GLY A 180 -22.70 -18.59 8.21
C GLY A 180 -21.50 -17.76 7.74
N THR A 181 -21.20 -16.65 8.40
CA THR A 181 -20.20 -15.68 7.90
C THR A 181 -18.79 -15.91 8.40
N MET A 182 -17.82 -15.61 7.52
CA MET A 182 -16.40 -15.72 7.81
C MET A 182 -15.67 -14.39 8.00
N GLN A 183 -16.23 -13.26 7.54
CA GLN A 183 -15.54 -11.97 7.51
C GLN A 183 -16.51 -10.80 7.69
N LEU A 184 -16.02 -9.76 8.38
CA LEU A 184 -16.62 -8.45 8.52
C LEU A 184 -15.92 -7.46 7.58
N THR A 185 -16.68 -6.77 6.73
CA THR A 185 -16.12 -5.71 5.86
C THR A 185 -16.85 -4.40 6.12
N PRO A 186 -16.15 -3.30 6.47
CA PRO A 186 -16.75 -1.98 6.59
C PRO A 186 -17.40 -1.53 5.28
N SER A 187 -18.49 -0.77 5.38
CA SER A 187 -19.19 -0.13 4.27
C SER A 187 -19.52 1.31 4.63
N ALA A 188 -19.64 2.17 3.61
CA ALA A 188 -19.81 3.62 3.74
C ALA A 188 -20.99 4.03 4.65
N ASP A 189 -22.07 3.23 4.73
CA ASP A 189 -23.24 3.57 5.55
C ASP A 189 -23.17 3.02 6.99
N GLY A 190 -21.98 2.59 7.45
CA GLY A 190 -21.80 2.00 8.78
C GLY A 190 -22.37 0.59 8.85
N LEU A 191 -22.00 -0.23 7.87
CA LEU A 191 -22.53 -1.57 7.72
C LEU A 191 -21.39 -2.54 7.56
N ILE A 192 -21.63 -3.74 8.04
CA ILE A 192 -20.64 -4.79 7.97
C ILE A 192 -21.15 -5.85 7.03
N ALA A 193 -20.54 -5.93 5.85
CA ALA A 193 -20.81 -7.00 4.92
C ALA A 193 -20.25 -8.30 5.51
N LEU A 194 -21.15 -9.24 5.68
CA LEU A 194 -20.90 -10.55 6.23
C LEU A 194 -20.61 -11.54 5.08
N GLY A 195 -19.33 -11.86 4.87
CA GLY A 195 -18.86 -12.66 3.73
C GLY A 195 -19.25 -14.15 3.79
N GLY A 196 -20.01 -14.61 2.79
CA GLY A 196 -20.51 -15.97 2.55
C GLY A 196 -21.16 -16.08 1.15
N ARG A 197 -22.27 -16.81 0.99
CA ARG A 197 -23.08 -16.80 -0.26
C ARG A 197 -24.11 -15.65 -0.33
N SER A 198 -24.29 -14.92 0.76
CA SER A 198 -25.27 -13.85 0.91
C SER A 198 -24.64 -12.69 1.67
N HIS A 199 -24.86 -11.47 1.19
CA HIS A 199 -24.40 -10.26 1.87
C HIS A 199 -25.49 -9.82 2.84
N HIS A 200 -25.09 -9.55 4.08
CA HIS A 200 -25.97 -8.99 5.09
C HIS A 200 -25.44 -7.63 5.55
N ARG A 201 -26.37 -6.80 6.00
CA ARG A 201 -26.19 -5.42 6.43
C ARG A 201 -26.58 -5.33 7.90
N LEU A 202 -25.66 -4.84 8.74
CA LEU A 202 -25.90 -4.68 10.18
C LEU A 202 -26.63 -3.36 10.46
N THR A 203 -27.90 -3.44 10.81
CA THR A 203 -28.74 -2.29 11.14
C THR A 203 -28.32 -1.64 12.45
N ALA A 204 -28.77 -0.40 12.69
CA ALA A 204 -28.44 0.35 13.91
C ALA A 204 -28.96 -0.31 15.21
N ASP A 205 -30.05 -1.09 15.12
CA ASP A 205 -30.60 -1.89 16.23
C ASP A 205 -29.92 -3.27 16.37
N GLY A 206 -28.85 -3.55 15.60
CA GLY A 206 -28.03 -4.75 15.73
C GLY A 206 -28.63 -5.99 15.09
N ARG A 207 -29.49 -5.84 14.08
CA ARG A 207 -30.08 -6.92 13.28
C ARG A 207 -29.38 -7.02 11.93
N LEU A 208 -29.59 -8.14 11.24
CA LEU A 208 -29.05 -8.40 9.92
C LEU A 208 -30.15 -8.35 8.86
N GLU A 209 -29.93 -7.54 7.83
CA GLU A 209 -30.79 -7.44 6.66
C GLU A 209 -30.06 -7.95 5.43
N ALA A 210 -30.68 -8.81 4.63
CA ALA A 210 -30.07 -9.29 3.40
C ALA A 210 -29.99 -8.16 2.35
N VAL A 211 -28.87 -8.05 1.66
CA VAL A 211 -28.64 -7.08 0.58
C VAL A 211 -28.40 -7.82 -0.73
N ALA A 212 -28.98 -7.29 -1.81
CA ALA A 212 -28.74 -7.78 -3.15
C ALA A 212 -27.52 -7.07 -3.76
N GLY A 213 -26.54 -7.84 -4.24
CA GLY A 213 -25.42 -7.35 -5.05
C GLY A 213 -24.09 -7.16 -4.29
N ASP A 214 -23.00 -7.13 -5.06
CA ASP A 214 -21.62 -6.86 -4.65
C ASP A 214 -21.28 -5.34 -4.65
N ASP A 215 -22.27 -4.48 -4.93
CA ASP A 215 -22.04 -3.15 -5.52
C ASP A 215 -21.49 -2.06 -4.58
N ASP A 216 -21.36 -2.30 -3.26
CA ASP A 216 -21.09 -1.22 -2.28
C ASP A 216 -19.70 -1.27 -1.60
N LEU A 217 -18.75 -2.05 -2.10
CA LEU A 217 -17.36 -1.97 -1.62
C LEU A 217 -16.59 -0.89 -2.38
N GLU A 218 -16.98 0.37 -2.19
CA GLU A 218 -16.19 1.49 -2.69
C GLU A 218 -14.87 1.54 -1.93
N VAL A 219 -13.79 1.17 -2.61
CA VAL A 219 -12.45 1.27 -2.02
C VAL A 219 -11.82 2.56 -2.49
N ASP A 220 -11.49 3.42 -1.52
CA ASP A 220 -10.75 4.64 -1.76
C ASP A 220 -9.44 4.32 -2.50
N ARG A 221 -9.30 4.92 -3.69
CA ARG A 221 -8.08 4.84 -4.49
C ARG A 221 -7.37 6.17 -4.48
N VAL A 222 -6.07 6.13 -4.22
CA VAL A 222 -5.23 7.34 -4.27
C VAL A 222 -4.48 7.38 -5.59
N ARG A 223 -4.48 8.55 -6.23
CA ARG A 223 -3.60 8.83 -7.36
C ARG A 223 -2.18 8.98 -6.84
N VAL A 224 -1.38 7.96 -7.07
CA VAL A 224 0.01 7.91 -6.64
C VAL A 224 0.91 8.27 -7.83
N PRO A 225 1.86 9.20 -7.67
CA PRO A 225 2.81 9.54 -8.70
C PRO A 225 3.60 8.27 -9.03
N HIS A 226 3.93 8.14 -10.30
CA HIS A 226 4.86 7.12 -10.71
C HIS A 226 6.20 7.31 -10.00
N GLY A 227 6.85 6.20 -9.67
CA GLY A 227 8.26 6.24 -9.31
C GLY A 227 8.98 4.99 -9.75
N PRO A 228 10.18 4.72 -9.19
CA PRO A 228 11.03 3.63 -9.60
C PRO A 228 10.30 2.30 -9.82
N SER A 229 10.58 1.64 -10.94
CA SER A 229 9.95 0.37 -11.25
C SER A 229 11.02 -0.62 -11.67
N GLY A 230 11.25 -1.67 -10.87
CA GLY A 230 12.11 -2.78 -11.26
C GLY A 230 11.70 -3.39 -12.59
N ALA A 231 10.39 -3.49 -12.84
CA ALA A 231 9.86 -3.92 -14.14
C ALA A 231 10.15 -2.92 -15.27
N ALA A 232 10.18 -1.60 -15.01
CA ALA A 232 10.58 -0.64 -16.04
C ALA A 232 12.08 -0.75 -16.34
N LEU A 233 12.92 -0.95 -15.32
CA LEU A 233 14.36 -1.22 -15.51
C LEU A 233 14.58 -2.51 -16.32
N HIS A 234 13.87 -3.57 -15.97
CA HIS A 234 13.97 -4.86 -16.65
C HIS A 234 13.56 -4.79 -18.13
N HIS A 235 12.49 -4.07 -18.45
CA HIS A 235 12.02 -3.89 -19.83
C HIS A 235 12.75 -2.77 -20.58
N GLY A 236 13.77 -2.15 -19.99
CA GLY A 236 14.50 -1.04 -20.61
C GLY A 236 13.67 0.23 -20.78
N HIS A 237 12.55 0.38 -20.06
CA HIS A 237 11.76 1.62 -20.03
C HIS A 237 12.25 2.60 -18.95
N ALA A 238 13.26 2.21 -18.17
CA ALA A 238 13.93 3.06 -17.21
C ALA A 238 15.41 2.70 -17.13
N ALA A 239 16.19 3.62 -16.57
CA ALA A 239 17.61 3.44 -16.29
C ALA A 239 17.97 3.99 -14.91
N LEU A 240 19.01 3.40 -14.32
CA LEU A 240 19.64 3.85 -13.07
C LEU A 240 21.07 4.30 -13.36
N HIS A 241 21.47 5.43 -12.80
CA HIS A 241 22.87 5.86 -12.75
C HIS A 241 23.20 6.27 -11.32
N GLY A 242 23.98 5.44 -10.63
CA GLY A 242 24.12 5.53 -9.18
C GLY A 242 22.74 5.40 -8.51
N GLU A 243 22.37 6.41 -7.71
CA GLU A 243 21.06 6.48 -7.07
C GLU A 243 20.01 7.20 -7.92
N HIS A 244 20.34 7.71 -9.10
CA HIS A 244 19.40 8.49 -9.90
C HIS A 244 18.60 7.61 -10.86
N TYR A 245 17.28 7.57 -10.67
CA TYR A 245 16.31 6.88 -11.52
C TYR A 245 15.78 7.83 -12.59
N ARG A 246 15.68 7.34 -13.83
CA ARG A 246 14.92 8.00 -14.90
C ARG A 246 14.12 6.95 -15.66
N GLY A 247 12.81 7.14 -15.79
CA GLY A 247 11.92 6.19 -16.45
C GLY A 247 10.84 6.85 -17.29
N LEU A 248 10.42 6.17 -18.34
CA LEU A 248 9.29 6.55 -19.15
C LEU A 248 8.01 5.91 -18.62
N VAL A 249 6.98 6.73 -18.48
CA VAL A 249 5.64 6.25 -18.16
C VAL A 249 4.66 6.68 -19.24
N ARG A 250 3.90 5.69 -19.71
CA ARG A 250 2.92 5.83 -20.76
C ARG A 250 1.64 5.15 -20.32
N GLU A 251 0.64 5.96 -19.99
CA GLU A 251 -0.71 5.47 -19.70
C GLU A 251 -1.61 5.63 -20.93
N PRO A 252 -2.56 4.71 -21.16
CA PRO A 252 -3.60 4.91 -22.15
C PRO A 252 -4.32 6.23 -21.87
N SER A 253 -4.45 7.11 -22.87
CA SER A 253 -5.09 8.44 -22.81
C SER A 253 -4.35 9.58 -22.10
N LEU A 254 -3.17 9.35 -21.50
CA LEU A 254 -2.35 10.42 -20.93
C LEU A 254 -1.10 10.73 -21.76
N PRO A 255 -0.56 11.97 -21.69
CA PRO A 255 0.72 12.28 -22.29
C PRO A 255 1.83 11.41 -21.70
N THR A 256 2.82 11.05 -22.53
CA THR A 256 4.01 10.34 -22.04
C THR A 256 4.79 11.27 -21.11
N VAL A 257 5.22 10.75 -19.97
CA VAL A 257 6.03 11.49 -19.00
C VAL A 257 7.35 10.79 -18.74
N ILE A 258 8.39 11.58 -18.50
CA ILE A 258 9.60 11.12 -17.82
C ILE A 258 9.37 11.30 -16.33
N VAL A 259 9.73 10.28 -15.57
CA VAL A 259 9.78 10.27 -14.11
C VAL A 259 11.23 10.16 -13.69
N GLU A 260 11.73 11.12 -12.92
CA GLU A 260 13.14 11.18 -12.55
C GLU A 260 13.39 11.69 -11.13
N GLY A 261 14.45 11.20 -10.49
CA GLY A 261 14.82 11.57 -9.13
C GLY A 261 15.79 10.59 -8.50
N ARG A 262 16.28 10.91 -7.29
CA ARG A 262 17.13 9.98 -6.54
C ARG A 262 16.27 8.93 -5.84
N LEU A 263 16.74 7.69 -5.82
CA LEU A 263 16.12 6.60 -5.07
C LEU A 263 16.01 7.01 -3.60
N GLY A 264 14.79 6.96 -3.06
CA GLY A 264 14.54 7.39 -1.70
C GLY A 264 13.97 8.81 -1.57
N GLU A 265 14.09 9.62 -2.62
CA GLU A 265 13.52 10.96 -2.69
C GLU A 265 12.23 10.97 -3.53
N PRO A 266 11.37 11.99 -3.35
CA PRO A 266 10.23 12.20 -4.25
C PRO A 266 10.68 12.33 -5.71
N MET A 267 9.95 11.67 -6.61
CA MET A 267 10.23 11.73 -8.04
C MET A 267 9.58 12.95 -8.68
N ASN A 268 10.29 13.59 -9.59
CA ASN A 268 9.76 14.62 -10.47
C ASN A 268 9.16 13.96 -11.71
N SER A 269 8.12 14.58 -12.26
CA SER A 269 7.57 14.15 -13.55
C SER A 269 7.54 15.32 -14.53
N ARG A 270 7.89 15.06 -15.78
CA ARG A 270 7.77 16.04 -16.86
C ARG A 270 7.24 15.39 -18.13
N LYS A 271 6.35 16.11 -18.81
CA LYS A 271 5.78 15.65 -20.09
C LYS A 271 6.85 15.66 -21.17
N ILE A 272 6.81 14.67 -22.04
CA ILE A 272 7.60 14.65 -23.26
C ILE A 272 6.73 14.30 -24.46
N ALA A 273 7.11 14.82 -25.62
CA ALA A 273 6.57 14.39 -26.89
C ALA A 273 7.52 13.33 -27.47
N LEU A 274 7.03 12.09 -27.59
CA LEU A 274 7.68 11.07 -28.39
C LEU A 274 7.13 11.14 -29.83
N PRO A 275 7.92 10.77 -30.85
CA PRO A 275 7.42 10.55 -32.20
C PRO A 275 6.20 9.60 -32.21
N GLU A 276 5.21 9.84 -33.07
CA GLU A 276 3.98 9.03 -33.14
C GLU A 276 4.27 7.55 -33.45
N ASP A 277 5.35 7.27 -34.18
CA ASP A 277 5.84 5.94 -34.54
C ASP A 277 6.69 5.26 -33.43
N CYS A 278 6.90 5.94 -32.30
CA CYS A 278 7.63 5.41 -31.15
C CYS A 278 6.77 4.45 -30.32
N LEU A 279 6.74 3.18 -30.70
CA LEU A 279 5.85 2.17 -30.11
C LEU A 279 6.47 1.39 -28.95
N ALA A 280 7.80 1.30 -28.90
CA ALA A 280 8.56 0.67 -27.82
C ALA A 280 9.81 1.51 -27.54
N PRO A 281 9.70 2.57 -26.72
CA PRO A 281 10.85 3.38 -26.33
C PRO A 281 11.74 2.61 -25.35
N LEU A 282 13.05 2.64 -25.58
CA LEU A 282 14.06 2.19 -24.64
C LEU A 282 14.77 3.39 -24.03
N VAL A 283 15.09 3.31 -22.75
CA VAL A 283 15.69 4.37 -21.94
C VAL A 283 17.09 3.94 -21.52
N ALA A 284 18.07 4.80 -21.77
CA ALA A 284 19.41 4.68 -21.22
C ALA A 284 19.83 5.99 -20.54
N HIS A 285 20.67 5.89 -19.52
CA HIS A 285 21.10 7.04 -18.72
C HIS A 285 22.60 6.98 -18.49
N ALA A 286 23.30 8.08 -18.78
CA ALA A 286 24.74 8.23 -18.56
C ALA A 286 25.07 9.68 -18.18
N GLY A 287 25.61 9.88 -16.97
CA GLY A 287 25.84 11.23 -16.43
C GLY A 287 24.53 12.00 -16.35
N ASP A 288 24.47 13.20 -16.91
CA ASP A 288 23.25 14.02 -16.95
C ASP A 288 22.36 13.73 -18.17
N HIS A 289 22.76 12.83 -19.06
CA HIS A 289 22.09 12.59 -20.33
C HIS A 289 21.13 11.40 -20.28
N LEU A 290 19.87 11.66 -20.63
CA LEU A 290 18.85 10.63 -20.89
C LEU A 290 18.73 10.37 -22.39
N TRP A 291 18.85 9.12 -22.77
CA TRP A 291 18.73 8.66 -24.14
C TRP A 291 17.43 7.88 -24.27
N ILE A 292 16.63 8.22 -25.29
CA ILE A 292 15.41 7.49 -25.61
C ILE A 292 15.55 6.97 -27.05
N ALA A 293 15.63 5.65 -27.19
CA ALA A 293 15.65 4.99 -28.49
C ALA A 293 14.24 4.53 -28.84
N CYS A 294 13.70 5.00 -29.96
CA CYS A 294 12.39 4.60 -30.44
C CYS A 294 12.54 3.45 -31.44
N THR A 295 11.94 2.30 -31.13
CA THR A 295 11.88 1.18 -32.07
C THR A 295 10.52 1.12 -32.78
N PRO A 296 10.48 0.97 -34.12
CA PRO A 296 9.24 0.77 -34.85
C PRO A 296 8.64 -0.60 -34.54
N ALA A 297 7.32 -0.74 -34.74
CA ALA A 297 6.51 -1.92 -34.35
C ALA A 297 7.10 -3.27 -34.80
N SER A 298 7.82 -3.28 -35.93
CA SER A 298 8.35 -4.47 -36.59
C SER A 298 9.45 -5.20 -35.80
N TYR A 299 9.98 -4.63 -34.73
CA TYR A 299 11.10 -5.19 -33.94
C TYR A 299 10.70 -5.86 -32.61
N ARG A 300 9.41 -6.04 -32.32
CA ARG A 300 8.91 -6.57 -31.03
C ARG A 300 9.27 -8.03 -30.69
N TYR A 301 9.99 -8.76 -31.54
CA TYR A 301 10.31 -10.19 -31.36
C TYR A 301 11.81 -10.49 -31.26
N LEU A 302 12.61 -9.59 -30.73
CA LEU A 302 14.00 -9.93 -30.42
C LEU A 302 14.08 -10.42 -28.96
N ALA A 303 14.24 -11.75 -28.80
CA ALA A 303 14.77 -12.37 -27.59
C ALA A 303 16.07 -11.66 -27.17
N PRO A 304 16.53 -11.72 -25.90
CA PRO A 304 17.75 -11.03 -25.48
C PRO A 304 18.93 -11.46 -26.35
N ILE A 305 19.26 -10.62 -27.33
CA ILE A 305 20.38 -10.85 -28.24
C ILE A 305 21.63 -10.48 -27.45
N SER A 306 22.59 -11.39 -27.40
CA SER A 306 23.93 -11.11 -26.89
C SER A 306 24.50 -9.89 -27.63
N PRO A 307 25.20 -8.95 -26.95
CA PRO A 307 25.78 -7.76 -27.57
C PRO A 307 26.68 -8.01 -28.80
N LYS A 308 27.06 -9.27 -29.06
CA LYS A 308 27.90 -9.70 -30.18
C LYS A 308 27.16 -9.93 -31.50
N GLU A 309 25.83 -9.88 -31.55
CA GLU A 309 25.06 -10.29 -32.74
C GLU A 309 24.21 -9.17 -33.38
N LEU A 310 24.47 -7.89 -33.07
CA LEU A 310 23.79 -6.79 -33.76
C LEU A 310 24.41 -6.56 -35.17
N PRO A 311 23.61 -6.61 -36.26
CA PRO A 311 24.11 -6.27 -37.59
C PRO A 311 24.35 -4.76 -37.70
N GLU A 312 25.52 -4.37 -38.24
CA GLU A 312 26.04 -2.99 -38.33
C GLU A 312 25.16 -2.00 -39.12
N SER A 313 24.11 -2.45 -39.82
CA SER A 313 23.37 -1.63 -40.79
C SER A 313 21.92 -1.28 -40.41
N SER A 314 21.53 -1.38 -39.14
CA SER A 314 20.16 -1.04 -38.72
C SER A 314 20.01 0.47 -38.47
N PRO A 315 19.08 1.19 -39.12
CA PRO A 315 18.86 2.61 -38.85
C PRO A 315 18.19 2.79 -37.49
N GLN A 316 18.98 2.95 -36.43
CA GLN A 316 18.50 3.41 -35.14
C GLN A 316 18.29 4.93 -35.20
N ARG A 317 17.05 5.39 -35.06
CA ARG A 317 16.78 6.81 -34.80
C ARG A 317 16.97 7.05 -33.31
N ILE A 318 18.14 7.55 -32.94
CA ILE A 318 18.42 8.01 -31.60
C ILE A 318 17.86 9.43 -31.48
N ALA A 319 16.80 9.60 -30.70
CA ALA A 319 16.35 10.93 -30.31
C ALA A 319 17.19 11.39 -29.12
N LEU A 320 18.01 12.42 -29.35
CA LEU A 320 18.78 13.09 -28.32
C LEU A 320 17.89 14.10 -27.59
N TYR A 321 17.57 13.83 -26.33
CA TYR A 321 16.94 14.81 -25.46
C TYR A 321 17.98 15.46 -24.58
N TYR A 322 18.21 16.75 -24.81
CA TYR A 322 19.04 17.59 -23.94
C TYR A 322 18.17 18.14 -22.82
N GLY A 323 18.46 17.77 -21.58
CA GLY A 323 17.94 18.45 -20.40
C GLY A 323 18.81 19.66 -20.10
N GLY A 324 18.19 20.83 -19.98
CA GLY A 324 18.76 21.99 -19.30
C GLY A 324 18.24 22.06 -17.87
#